data_AF-A0AA41UKY9-F1
#
_entry.id   AF-A0AA41UKY9-F1
#
_cell.length_a   1.000
_cell.length_b   1.000
_cell.length_c   1.000
_cell.angle_alpha   90.00
_cell.angle_beta   90.00
_cell.angle_gamma   90.00
#
_symmetry.space_group_name_H-M   'P 1'
#
loop_
_entity.id
_entity.type
_entity.pdbx_description
1 polymer ?
#
loop_
_entity_poly.entity_id
_entity_poly.type
_entity_poly.pdbx_seq_one_letter_code
_entity_poly.pdbx_strand_id
1 'polypeptide(L)' 'MTEDRQKFIIDLERLNALNAEGCAACGRKFALGEPVVVACGAWEGGTKVVHENEAVFDRNTQSYVERRCYAARSASAARG' A
#
# COMPACT_ATOMS: atom_id res chain seq x y z
N MET A 1 -9.75 15.07 -5.09
CA MET A 1 -9.68 13.63 -5.34
C MET A 1 -9.90 12.99 -3.99
N THR A 2 -11.04 12.33 -3.81
CA THR A 2 -11.61 11.94 -2.51
C THR A 2 -10.74 10.90 -1.78
N GLU A 3 -10.31 11.21 -0.55
CA GLU A 3 -9.54 10.34 0.36
C GLU A 3 -10.15 8.94 0.59
N ASP A 4 -11.43 8.73 0.26
CA ASP A 4 -12.21 7.53 0.57
C ASP A 4 -11.80 6.25 -0.17
N ARG A 5 -11.03 6.34 -1.27
CA ARG A 5 -10.65 5.15 -2.06
C ARG A 5 -9.26 4.58 -1.77
N GLN A 6 -8.50 5.21 -0.86
CA GLN A 6 -7.13 4.80 -0.55
C GLN A 6 -7.06 3.67 0.48
N LYS A 7 -8.09 3.46 1.30
CA LYS A 7 -8.18 2.41 2.31
C LYS A 7 -9.53 1.70 2.19
N PHE A 8 -9.52 0.37 2.22
CA PHE A 8 -10.75 -0.41 2.20
C PHE A 8 -10.54 -1.78 2.85
N ILE A 9 -11.65 -2.47 3.11
CA ILE A 9 -11.66 -3.85 3.58
C ILE A 9 -11.79 -4.78 2.37
N ILE A 10 -11.03 -5.88 2.36
CA ILE A 10 -11.14 -6.90 1.30
C ILE A 10 -12.49 -7.62 1.41
N ASP A 11 -13.35 -7.41 0.41
CA ASP A 11 -14.54 -8.23 0.16
C ASP A 11 -14.26 -9.32 -0.90
N LEU A 12 -15.30 -10.10 -1.23
CA LEU A 12 -15.18 -11.24 -2.14
C LEU A 12 -14.80 -10.85 -3.57
N GLU A 13 -15.34 -9.76 -4.11
CA GLU A 13 -15.00 -9.29 -5.46
C GLU A 13 -13.53 -8.87 -5.52
N ARG A 14 -13.12 -8.05 -4.54
CA ARG A 14 -11.74 -7.58 -4.42
C ARG A 14 -10.75 -8.71 -4.17
N LEU A 15 -11.13 -9.68 -3.33
CA LEU A 15 -10.30 -10.84 -3.09
C LEU A 15 -10.05 -11.60 -4.40
N ASN A 16 -11.09 -11.89 -5.18
CA ASN A 16 -10.92 -12.60 -6.45
C ASN A 16 -10.05 -11.82 -7.45
N ALA A 17 -10.17 -10.49 -7.49
CA ALA A 17 -9.35 -9.66 -8.36
C ALA A 17 -7.88 -9.59 -7.91
N LEU A 18 -7.61 -9.46 -6.61
CA LEU A 18 -6.29 -9.18 -6.07
C LEU A 18 -5.52 -10.44 -5.64
N ASN A 19 -6.19 -11.57 -5.45
CA ASN A 19 -5.55 -12.79 -4.93
C ASN A 19 -4.54 -13.40 -5.90
N ALA A 20 -4.64 -13.13 -7.21
CA ALA A 20 -3.60 -13.55 -8.17
C ALA A 20 -2.26 -12.87 -7.87
N GLU A 21 -2.26 -11.56 -7.68
CA GLU A 21 -1.06 -10.75 -7.40
C GLU A 21 -0.60 -10.87 -5.94
N GLY A 22 -1.54 -10.80 -5.00
CA GLY A 22 -1.23 -10.69 -3.57
C GLY A 22 -0.63 -9.33 -3.19
N CYS A 23 -0.22 -9.21 -1.93
CA CYS A 23 0.39 -7.98 -1.42
C CYS A 23 1.81 -7.81 -1.97
N ALA A 24 2.04 -6.74 -2.73
CA ALA A 24 3.36 -6.44 -3.30
C ALA A 24 4.45 -6.14 -2.26
N ALA A 25 4.08 -5.74 -1.04
CA ALA A 25 5.02 -5.40 0.02
C ALA A 25 5.49 -6.61 0.85
N CYS A 26 4.55 -7.49 1.26
CA CYS A 26 4.87 -8.64 2.12
C CYS A 26 4.85 -10.00 1.41
N GLY A 27 4.41 -10.05 0.14
CA GLY A 27 4.33 -11.27 -0.67
C GLY A 27 3.22 -12.25 -0.25
N ARG A 28 2.40 -11.90 0.75
CA ARG A 28 1.27 -12.73 1.22
C ARG A 28 0.01 -12.47 0.41
N LYS A 29 -0.84 -13.48 0.30
CA LYS A 29 -2.19 -13.34 -0.25
C LYS A 29 -3.07 -12.53 0.70
N PHE A 30 -4.11 -11.92 0.14
CA PHE A 30 -5.15 -11.25 0.92
C PHE A 30 -6.18 -12.26 1.41
N ALA A 31 -6.88 -11.93 2.48
CA ALA A 31 -8.02 -12.65 3.02
C ALA A 31 -9.23 -11.72 3.21
N LEU A 32 -10.42 -12.31 3.22
CA LEU A 32 -11.67 -11.59 3.47
C LEU A 32 -11.63 -10.88 4.82
N GLY A 33 -12.06 -9.62 4.84
CA GLY A 33 -12.10 -8.81 6.06
C GLY A 33 -10.78 -8.13 6.41
N GLU A 34 -9.69 -8.35 5.66
CA GLU A 34 -8.43 -7.67 5.94
C GLU A 34 -8.42 -6.20 5.50
N PRO A 35 -7.86 -5.29 6.32
CA PRO A 35 -7.67 -3.90 5.93
C PRO A 35 -6.47 -3.74 4.99
N VAL A 36 -6.74 -3.11 3.85
CA VAL A 36 -5.73 -2.86 2.81
C VAL A 36 -5.77 -1.40 2.37
N VAL A 37 -4.66 -0.96 1.79
CA VAL A 37 -4.51 0.40 1.27
C VAL A 37 -3.88 0.39 -0.12
N VAL A 38 -4.20 1.40 -0.91
CA VAL A 38 -3.56 1.68 -2.20
C VAL A 38 -2.31 2.50 -1.91
N ALA A 39 -1.14 1.91 -2.09
CA ALA A 39 0.15 2.54 -1.81
C ALA A 39 1.02 2.67 -3.06
N CYS A 40 1.89 3.67 -3.07
CA CYS A 40 3.05 3.73 -3.96
C CYS A 40 4.24 3.01 -3.32
N GLY A 41 5.05 2.31 -4.11
CA GLY A 41 6.22 1.58 -3.59
C GLY A 41 7.36 1.49 -4.59
N ALA A 42 8.38 0.71 -4.26
CA ALA A 42 9.55 0.48 -5.10
C ALA A 42 9.32 -0.52 -6.26
N TRP A 43 8.06 -0.78 -6.61
CA TRP A 43 7.67 -1.67 -7.70
C TRP A 43 7.33 -0.87 -8.96
N GLU A 44 7.47 -1.51 -10.11
CA GLU A 44 7.08 -0.96 -11.41
C GLU A 44 5.56 -0.88 -11.56
N GLY A 45 5.08 0.09 -12.35
CA GLY A 45 3.68 0.16 -12.77
C GLY A 45 2.73 0.98 -11.88
N GLY A 46 3.24 1.78 -10.94
CA GLY A 46 2.44 2.75 -10.17
C GLY A 46 1.93 2.22 -8.84
N THR A 47 0.72 2.63 -8.43
CA THR A 47 0.15 2.25 -7.12
C THR A 47 -0.31 0.79 -7.09
N LYS A 48 -0.10 0.11 -5.97
CA LYS A 48 -0.61 -1.25 -5.74
C LYS A 48 -1.36 -1.35 -4.41
N VAL A 49 -2.23 -2.36 -4.32
CA VAL A 49 -2.90 -2.68 -3.06
C VAL A 49 -1.93 -3.45 -2.17
N VAL A 50 -1.81 -3.02 -0.92
CA VAL A 50 -0.98 -3.67 0.09
C VAL A 50 -1.72 -3.73 1.43
N HIS A 51 -1.30 -4.63 2.31
CA HIS A 51 -1.81 -4.64 3.68
C HIS A 51 -1.54 -3.29 4.34
N GLU A 52 -2.49 -2.78 5.12
CA GLU A 52 -2.36 -1.50 5.82
C GLU A 52 -1.07 -1.41 6.64
N ASN A 53 -0.70 -2.51 7.32
CA ASN A 53 0.52 -2.60 8.11
C ASN A 53 1.81 -2.49 7.31
N GLU A 54 1.77 -2.64 5.98
CA GLU A 54 2.93 -2.55 5.11
C GLU A 54 3.09 -1.17 4.45
N ALA A 55 2.23 -0.22 4.81
CA ALA A 55 2.26 1.14 4.29
C ALA A 55 2.19 2.19 5.40
N VAL A 56 2.60 3.40 5.06
CA VAL A 56 2.59 4.59 5.91
C VAL A 56 1.86 5.68 5.15
N PHE A 57 0.92 6.36 5.80
CA PHE A 57 0.26 7.52 5.22
C PHE A 57 1.21 8.73 5.24
N ASP A 58 1.68 9.15 4.06
CA ASP A 58 2.50 10.33 3.91
C ASP A 58 1.60 11.58 3.84
N ARG A 59 1.66 12.42 4.87
CA ARG A 59 0.83 13.63 4.97
C ARG A 59 1.18 14.69 3.93
N ASN A 60 2.42 14.71 3.44
CA ASN A 60 2.88 15.69 2.46
C ASN A 60 2.26 15.43 1.09
N THR A 61 2.14 14.17 0.68
CA THR A 61 1.54 13.75 -0.59
C THR A 61 0.09 13.27 -0.47
N GLN A 62 -0.46 13.27 0.76
CA GLN A 62 -1.79 12.74 1.10
C GLN A 62 -2.03 11.34 0.51
N SER A 63 -1.03 10.47 0.60
CA SER A 63 -1.04 9.15 -0.05
C SER A 63 -0.33 8.10 0.80
N TYR A 64 -0.74 6.83 0.68
CA TYR A 64 0.01 5.74 1.30
C TYR A 64 1.28 5.44 0.50
N VAL A 65 2.37 5.25 1.22
CA VAL A 65 3.67 4.84 0.69
C VAL A 65 4.08 3.55 1.39
N GLU A 66 4.59 2.60 0.62
CA GLU A 66 5.13 1.35 1.17
C GLU A 66 6.19 1.65 2.24
N ARG A 67 6.10 0.94 3.36
CA ARG A 67 6.84 1.27 4.58
C ARG A 67 8.35 1.29 4.35
N ARG A 68 8.91 0.34 3.58
CA ARG A 68 10.37 0.31 3.33
C ARG A 68 10.80 1.46 2.41
N CYS A 69 10.01 1.78 1.40
CA CYS A 69 10.22 2.93 0.51
C CYS A 69 10.16 4.24 1.30
N TYR A 70 9.18 4.38 2.20
CA TYR A 70 9.07 5.55 3.09
C TYR A 70 10.30 5.69 3.99
N ALA A 71 10.73 4.59 4.62
CA ALA A 71 11.94 4.58 5.46
C ALA A 71 13.19 4.98 4.66
N ALA A 72 13.37 4.45 3.45
CA ALA A 72 14.50 4.81 2.59
C ALA A 72 14.51 6.30 2.22
N ARG A 73 13.35 6.90 1.92
CA ARG A 73 13.22 8.34 1.65
C ARG A 73 13.62 9.17 2.87
N SER A 74 13.15 8.79 4.06
CA SER A 74 13.47 9.51 5.30
C SER A 74 14.95 9.44 5.68
N ALA A 75 15.61 8.31 5.42
CA ALA A 75 17.04 8.15 5.65
C ALA A 75 17.90 9.01 4.71
N SER A 76 17.44 9.24 3.47
CA SER A 76 18.11 10.11 2.51
C SER A 76 17.96 11.59 2.87
N ALA A 77 16.82 12.00 3.45
CA ALA A 77 16.58 13.38 3.88
C ALA A 77 17.43 13.80 5.10
N ALA A 78 17.84 12.84 5.95
CA ALA A 78 18.65 13.11 7.14
C ALA A 78 20.16 13.24 6.87
N ARG A 79 20.61 13.05 5.61
CA ARG A 79 22.03 13.15 5.20
C ARG A 79 22.33 14.41 4.36
N GLY A 80 21.35 15.31 4.19
CA GLY A 80 21.47 16.57 3.44
C GLY A 80 21.62 17.78 4.35
#